data_AF-A0A518D491-F1
#
_entry.id   AF-A0A518D491-F1
#
_cell.length_a   1.000
_cell.length_b   1.000
_cell.length_c   1.000
_cell.angle_alpha   90.00
_cell.angle_beta   90.00
_cell.angle_gamma   90.00
#
_symmetry.space_group_name_H-M   'P 1'
#
loop_
_entity.id
_entity.type
_entity.pdbx_description
1 polymer ?
#
loop_
_entity_poly.entity_id
_entity_poly.type
_entity_poly.pdbx_seq_one_letter_code
_entity_poly.pdbx_strand_id
1 'polypeptide(L)'
;MLRFALLVALALTPAPLVQDERLPELTDATVQSLFDAITPNADEESWRQLPWRTTFWQGVIDAQEAELPILLFTMNGHPFGCT
;
A
#
# COMPACT_ATOMS: atom_id res chain seq x y z
N MET A 1 -28.76 39.80 9.00
CA MET A 1 -28.67 39.86 7.52
C MET A 1 -27.31 39.43 6.96
N LEU A 2 -26.20 39.55 7.71
CA LEU A 2 -24.88 39.07 7.26
C LEU A 2 -24.66 37.53 7.40
N ARG A 3 -25.46 36.84 8.20
CA ARG A 3 -25.36 35.37 8.40
C ARG A 3 -26.00 34.52 7.30
N PHE A 4 -26.87 35.09 6.47
CA PHE A 4 -27.50 34.36 5.35
C PHE A 4 -26.63 34.33 4.10
N ALA A 5 -25.73 35.31 3.93
CA ALA A 5 -24.81 35.38 2.80
C ALA A 5 -23.69 34.32 2.85
N LEU A 6 -23.35 33.83 4.06
CA LEU A 6 -22.27 32.85 4.23
C LEU A 6 -22.68 31.42 3.82
N LEU A 7 -23.97 31.09 3.85
CA LEU A 7 -24.47 29.75 3.50
C LEU A 7 -24.66 29.55 2.00
N VAL A 8 -24.82 30.62 1.22
CA VAL A 8 -24.95 30.52 -0.25
C VAL A 8 -23.58 30.36 -0.93
N ALA A 9 -22.52 30.90 -0.35
CA ALA A 9 -21.16 30.77 -0.90
C ALA A 9 -20.57 29.35 -0.82
N LEU A 10 -21.11 28.48 0.05
CA LEU A 10 -20.64 27.10 0.20
C LEU A 10 -21.24 26.13 -0.84
N ALA A 11 -22.28 26.54 -1.58
CA ALA A 11 -22.96 25.71 -2.56
C ALA A 11 -22.40 25.86 -4.00
N LEU A 12 -21.37 26.70 -4.18
CA LEU A 12 -20.75 26.98 -5.48
C LEU A 12 -19.28 26.56 -5.57
N THR A 13 -18.79 25.68 -4.70
CA THR A 13 -17.58 24.95 -5.06
C THR A 13 -17.96 23.99 -6.18
N PRO A 14 -17.52 24.18 -7.43
CA PRO A 14 -17.69 23.14 -8.43
C PRO A 14 -17.06 21.88 -7.83
N ALA A 15 -17.84 20.79 -7.77
CA ALA A 15 -17.25 19.49 -7.52
C ALA A 15 -16.06 19.37 -8.47
N PRO A 16 -14.87 18.92 -8.01
CA PRO A 16 -13.74 18.74 -8.91
C PRO A 16 -14.28 17.90 -10.07
N LEU A 17 -14.21 18.47 -11.28
CA LEU A 17 -14.58 17.76 -12.49
C LEU A 17 -13.87 16.41 -12.40
N VAL A 18 -14.65 15.33 -12.42
CA VAL A 18 -14.14 13.95 -12.43
C VAL A 18 -12.98 13.97 -13.41
N GLN A 19 -11.77 13.75 -12.89
CA GLN A 19 -10.60 13.73 -13.75
C GLN A 19 -10.88 12.66 -14.79
N ASP A 20 -10.68 13.05 -16.04
CA ASP A 20 -10.90 12.23 -17.22
C ASP A 20 -10.44 10.78 -16.95
N GLU A 21 -11.39 9.84 -16.81
CA GLU A 21 -11.11 8.42 -16.51
C GLU A 21 -10.42 7.70 -17.67
N ARG A 22 -10.03 8.42 -18.73
CA ARG A 22 -9.21 7.88 -19.82
C ARG A 22 -7.89 7.38 -19.25
N LEU A 23 -7.64 6.09 -19.45
CA LEU A 23 -6.34 5.48 -19.20
C LEU A 23 -5.26 6.25 -19.97
N PRO A 24 -4.11 6.53 -19.34
CA PRO A 24 -3.02 7.21 -20.02
C PRO A 24 -2.57 6.38 -21.23
N GLU A 25 -2.30 7.05 -22.35
CA GLU A 25 -1.66 6.38 -23.49
C GLU A 25 -0.31 5.81 -23.06
N LEU A 26 0.02 4.59 -23.49
CA LEU A 26 1.28 3.93 -23.15
C LEU A 26 2.41 4.50 -24.02
N THR A 27 3.08 5.49 -23.46
CA THR A 27 4.29 6.12 -23.97
C THR A 27 5.43 5.82 -23.01
N ASP A 28 6.68 6.02 -23.41
CA ASP A 28 7.82 5.79 -22.51
C ASP A 28 7.70 6.58 -21.19
N ALA A 29 7.22 7.82 -21.27
CA ALA A 29 7.05 8.69 -20.10
C ALA A 29 5.94 8.20 -19.15
N THR A 30 4.79 7.79 -19.68
CA THR A 30 3.68 7.29 -18.86
C THR A 30 3.99 5.90 -18.29
N VAL A 31 4.70 5.05 -19.03
CA VAL A 31 5.21 3.77 -18.54
C VAL A 31 6.16 3.99 -17.37
N GLN A 32 7.14 4.90 -17.50
CA GLN A 32 8.05 5.22 -16.41
C GLN A 32 7.31 5.74 -15.17
N SER A 33 6.36 6.66 -15.37
CA SER A 33 5.55 7.18 -14.26
C SER A 33 4.73 6.09 -13.56
N LEU A 34 4.23 5.09 -14.31
CA LEU A 34 3.52 3.95 -13.72
C LEU A 34 4.47 3.06 -12.94
N PHE A 35 5.66 2.77 -13.47
CA PHE A 35 6.69 2.03 -12.74
C PHE A 35 7.08 2.73 -11.44
N ASP A 36 7.35 4.03 -11.49
CA ASP A 36 7.69 4.82 -10.31
C ASP A 36 6.58 4.79 -9.25
N ALA A 37 5.32 4.72 -9.68
CA ALA A 37 4.16 4.66 -8.78
C ALA A 37 3.92 3.29 -8.15
N ILE A 38 4.27 2.19 -8.83
CA ILE A 38 4.02 0.82 -8.34
C ILE A 38 5.26 0.16 -7.72
N THR A 39 6.46 0.69 -8.00
CA THR A 39 7.70 0.16 -7.44
C THR A 39 7.76 0.53 -5.97
N PRO A 40 7.79 -0.45 -5.05
CA PRO A 40 7.86 -0.14 -3.63
C PRO A 40 9.13 0.64 -3.31
N ASN A 41 9.03 1.62 -2.42
CA ASN A 41 10.20 2.29 -1.88
C ASN A 41 10.90 1.44 -0.80
N ALA A 42 12.08 1.87 -0.37
CA ALA A 42 12.88 1.13 0.60
C ALA A 42 12.16 0.90 1.95
N ASP A 43 11.34 1.85 2.40
CA ASP A 43 10.60 1.73 3.66
C ASP A 43 9.49 0.68 3.52
N GLU A 44 8.77 0.67 2.39
CA GLU A 44 7.78 -0.36 2.04
C GLU A 44 8.39 -1.75 1.90
N GLU A 45 9.69 -1.85 1.60
CA GLU A 45 10.44 -3.10 1.53
C GLU A 45 11.20 -3.47 2.81
N SER A 46 11.07 -2.71 3.91
CA SER A 46 11.79 -2.96 5.16
C SER A 46 11.62 -4.38 5.70
N TRP A 47 10.47 -5.01 5.43
CA TRP A 47 10.20 -6.40 5.81
C TRP A 47 11.22 -7.36 5.22
N ARG A 48 11.84 -7.07 4.07
CA ARG A 48 12.88 -7.92 3.46
C ARG A 48 14.15 -8.03 4.30
N GLN A 49 14.41 -7.03 5.15
CA GLN A 49 15.62 -6.97 5.98
C GLN A 49 15.49 -7.82 7.26
N LEU A 50 14.27 -8.24 7.61
CA LEU A 50 14.03 -9.09 8.76
C LEU A 50 14.65 -10.49 8.51
N PRO A 51 15.27 -11.11 9.53
CA PRO A 51 15.92 -12.41 9.41
C PRO A 51 14.90 -13.55 9.39
N TRP A 52 14.08 -13.60 8.34
CA TRP A 52 13.03 -14.60 8.18
C TRP A 52 13.58 -16.03 8.28
N ARG A 53 12.86 -16.88 9.01
CA ARG A 53 13.11 -18.31 9.03
C ARG A 53 12.11 -19.00 8.11
N THR A 54 12.61 -19.86 7.23
CA THR A 54 11.78 -20.67 6.33
C THR A 54 11.14 -21.87 7.04
N THR A 55 11.61 -22.19 8.25
CA THR A 55 11.11 -23.28 9.09
C THR A 55 10.57 -22.71 10.39
N PHE A 56 9.30 -22.97 10.69
CA PHE A 56 8.64 -22.46 11.89
C PHE A 56 9.37 -22.83 13.19
N TRP A 57 9.76 -24.10 13.34
CA TRP A 57 10.44 -24.58 14.56
C TRP A 57 11.79 -23.92 14.82
N GLN A 58 12.53 -23.53 13.77
CA GLN A 58 13.78 -22.79 13.97
C GLN A 58 13.49 -21.41 14.56
N GLY A 59 12.42 -20.74 14.10
CA GLY A 59 12.00 -19.47 14.68
C GLY A 59 11.60 -19.59 16.16
N VAL A 60 10.99 -20.71 16.56
CA VAL A 60 10.65 -20.98 17.96
C VAL A 60 11.91 -21.13 18.82
N ILE A 61 12.89 -21.91 18.36
CA ILE A 61 14.16 -22.10 19.07
C ILE A 61 14.88 -20.77 19.25
N ASP A 62 15.08 -20.02 18.14
CA ASP A 62 15.80 -18.74 18.17
C ASP A 62 15.12 -17.72 19.09
N ALA A 63 13.79 -17.65 19.08
CA ALA A 63 13.02 -16.73 19.91
C ALA A 63 13.08 -17.09 21.40
N GLN A 64 13.10 -18.39 21.72
CA GLN A 64 13.28 -18.86 23.10
C GLN A 64 14.68 -18.53 23.62
N GLU A 65 15.72 -18.78 22.84
CA GLU A 65 17.11 -18.48 23.21
C GLU A 65 17.35 -16.98 23.40
N ALA A 66 16.68 -16.14 22.61
CA ALA A 66 16.81 -14.68 22.67
C ALA A 66 15.79 -13.99 23.60
N GLU A 67 14.87 -14.74 24.23
CA GLU A 67 13.74 -14.19 25.01
C GLU A 67 12.89 -13.16 24.24
N LEU A 68 12.66 -13.39 22.95
CA LEU A 68 11.91 -12.48 22.07
C LEU A 68 10.54 -13.05 21.68
N PRO A 69 9.54 -12.19 21.38
CA PRO A 69 8.27 -12.65 20.81
C PRO A 69 8.46 -13.17 19.38
N ILE A 70 7.55 -14.06 18.96
CA ILE A 70 7.54 -14.64 17.60
C ILE A 70 6.54 -13.88 16.73
N LEU A 71 6.98 -13.41 15.55
CA LEU A 71 6.12 -13.02 14.44
C LEU A 71 6.00 -14.18 13.46
N LEU A 72 4.81 -14.74 13.31
CA LEU A 72 4.51 -15.77 12.32
C LEU A 72 3.75 -15.14 11.14
N PHE A 73 4.35 -15.17 9.96
CA PHE A 73 3.72 -14.77 8.71
C PHE A 73 3.46 -16.00 7.84
N THR A 74 2.19 -16.31 7.59
CA THR A 74 1.77 -17.41 6.71
C THR A 74 0.82 -16.86 5.66
N MET A 75 0.99 -17.29 4.41
CA MET A 75 -0.01 -17.04 3.39
C MET A 75 -1.10 -18.10 3.50
N ASN A 76 -2.32 -17.67 3.81
CA ASN A 76 -3.48 -18.54 3.94
C ASN A 76 -4.16 -18.74 2.58
N GLY A 77 -3.44 -19.28 1.59
CA GLY A 77 -3.99 -19.46 0.24
C GLY A 77 -3.05 -20.16 -0.73
N HIS A 78 -3.63 -20.72 -1.81
CA HIS A 78 -2.84 -21.22 -2.92
C HIS A 78 -2.01 -20.05 -3.50
N PRO A 79 -0.69 -20.18 -3.69
CA PRO A 79 0.18 -19.08 -4.13
C PRO A 79 -0.22 -18.46 -5.49
N PHE A 80 -1.02 -19.18 -6.27
CA PHE A 80 -1.60 -18.70 -7.54
C PHE A 80 -3.10 -18.35 -7.46
N GLY A 81 -3.71 -18.33 -6.27
CA GLY A 81 -5.12 -18.01 -6.09
C GLY A 81 -6.10 -19.00 -6.74
N CYS A 82 -5.64 -20.20 -7.11
CA CYS A 82 -6.50 -21.24 -7.66
C CYS A 82 -7.31 -21.88 -6.52
N THR A 83 -8.60 -21.57 -6.46
CA THR A 83 -9.61 -22.33 -5.71
C THR A 83 -10.48 -23.12 -6.66
#